data_AF-A0A2E3U8D1-F1
#
_entry.id   AF-A0A2E3U8D1-F1
#
_cell.length_a   1.000
_cell.length_b   1.000
_cell.length_c   1.000
_cell.angle_alpha   90.00
_cell.angle_beta   90.00
_cell.angle_gamma   90.00
#
_symmetry.space_group_name_H-M   'P 1'
#
loop_
_entity.id
_entity.type
_entity.pdbx_description
1 polymer ?
#
loop_
_entity_poly.entity_id
_entity_poly.type
_entity_poly.pdbx_seq_one_letter_code
_entity_poly.pdbx_strand_id
1 'polypeptide(L)'
;MTSGTVIVEILDDHHQPCPPGVPGRVVVTSLHSFAMPIIRYELGDLAEWGPPCACGLTWPVIAALRGRVRRRVRLPDGSSRVMPFLGAGKRDIMQP
;
A
#
# COMPACT_ATOMS: atom_id res chain seq x y z
N MET A 1 -0.28 -6.54 -10.14
CA MET A 1 -0.98 -6.17 -11.39
C MET A 1 -0.13 -5.14 -12.12
N THR A 2 0.02 -5.24 -13.44
CA THR A 2 1.12 -4.60 -14.19
C THR A 2 0.75 -3.24 -14.79
N SER A 3 1.69 -2.30 -14.73
CA SER A 3 1.77 -1.12 -15.61
C SER A 3 2.83 -1.40 -16.69
N GLY A 4 2.82 -0.66 -17.80
CA GLY A 4 3.71 -0.91 -18.95
C GLY A 4 5.22 -0.90 -18.62
N THR A 5 5.63 -0.27 -17.52
CA THR A 5 7.05 -0.14 -17.14
C THR A 5 7.41 -0.68 -15.76
N VAL A 6 6.41 -0.96 -14.92
CA VAL A 6 6.59 -1.38 -13.54
C VAL A 6 5.54 -2.41 -13.15
N ILE A 7 5.97 -3.46 -12.48
CA ILE A 7 5.07 -4.38 -11.78
C ILE A 7 4.88 -3.85 -10.36
N VAL A 8 3.64 -3.62 -9.97
CA VAL A 8 3.29 -3.22 -8.61
C VAL A 8 2.50 -4.35 -7.95
N GLU A 9 2.94 -4.70 -6.75
CA GLU A 9 2.30 -5.64 -5.84
C GLU A 9 1.93 -4.89 -4.55
N ILE A 10 0.72 -5.13 -4.03
CA ILE A 10 0.35 -4.72 -2.67
C ILE A 10 0.17 -6.02 -1.91
N LEU A 11 1.05 -6.26 -0.93
CA LEU A 11 1.19 -7.53 -0.25
C LEU A 11 0.88 -7.42 1.25
N ASP A 12 0.29 -8.46 1.80
CA ASP A 12 0.12 -8.61 3.25
C ASP A 12 1.44 -9.04 3.94
N ASP A 13 1.35 -9.31 5.24
CA ASP A 13 2.49 -9.74 6.06
C ASP A 13 2.92 -11.20 5.72
N HIS A 14 2.09 -11.96 4.97
CA HIS A 14 2.37 -13.31 4.47
C HIS A 14 2.80 -13.34 2.99
N HIS A 15 3.12 -12.17 2.42
CA HIS A 15 3.52 -11.98 1.02
C HIS A 15 2.45 -12.40 0.00
N GLN A 16 1.17 -12.39 0.40
CA GLN A 16 0.04 -12.65 -0.49
C GLN A 16 -0.53 -11.33 -1.03
N PRO A 17 -1.02 -11.30 -2.29
CA PRO A 17 -1.67 -10.12 -2.85
C PRO A 17 -2.92 -9.72 -2.05
N CYS A 18 -3.00 -8.45 -1.66
CA CYS A 18 -4.19 -7.90 -1.03
C CYS A 18 -5.32 -7.68 -2.07
N PRO A 19 -6.58 -7.97 -1.74
CA PRO A 19 -7.72 -7.60 -2.58
C PRO A 19 -7.98 -6.07 -2.52
N PRO A 20 -8.78 -5.52 -3.45
CA PRO A 20 -9.27 -4.14 -3.36
C PRO A 20 -9.91 -3.85 -2.01
N GLY A 21 -9.66 -2.66 -1.45
CA GLY A 21 -10.17 -2.30 -0.13
C GLY A 21 -9.25 -2.68 1.04
N VAL A 22 -8.27 -3.58 0.84
CA VAL A 22 -7.39 -4.07 1.91
C VAL A 22 -6.00 -3.42 1.80
N PRO A 23 -5.55 -2.66 2.82
CA PRO A 23 -4.22 -2.09 2.84
C PRO A 23 -3.12 -3.16 2.93
N GLY A 24 -2.05 -2.96 2.17
CA GLY A 24 -0.84 -3.79 2.22
C GLY A 24 0.41 -2.99 1.89
N ARG A 25 1.56 -3.66 1.96
CA ARG A 25 2.88 -3.06 1.67
C ARG A 25 3.10 -2.99 0.17
N VAL A 26 3.63 -1.87 -0.31
CA VAL A 26 3.92 -1.67 -1.73
C VAL A 26 5.27 -2.27 -2.10
N VAL A 27 5.25 -3.19 -3.06
CA VAL A 27 6.43 -3.86 -3.62
C VAL A 27 6.47 -3.61 -5.12
N VAL A 28 7.64 -3.27 -5.66
CA VAL A 28 7.81 -2.90 -7.07
C VAL A 28 8.92 -3.68 -7.77
N THR A 29 8.69 -3.99 -9.04
CA THR A 29 9.73 -4.45 -9.97
C THR A 29 9.77 -3.49 -11.15
N SER A 30 10.91 -2.82 -11.34
CA SER A 30 11.13 -1.95 -12.49
C SER A 30 11.55 -2.77 -13.70
N LEU A 31 10.84 -2.64 -14.83
CA LEU A 31 11.11 -3.41 -16.04
C LEU A 31 12.11 -2.72 -16.98
N HIS A 32 12.55 -1.50 -16.64
CA HIS A 32 13.34 -0.64 -17.53
C HIS A 32 14.61 -0.07 -16.86
N SER A 33 15.03 -0.66 -15.73
CA SER A 33 16.21 -0.20 -14.98
C SER A 33 17.43 -1.11 -15.25
N PHE A 34 18.18 -0.82 -16.31
CA PHE A 34 19.32 -1.64 -16.76
C PHE A 34 20.57 -1.50 -15.89
N ALA A 35 20.91 -0.27 -15.48
CA ALA A 35 22.10 -0.02 -14.65
C ALA A 35 21.93 -0.53 -13.22
N MET A 36 20.69 -0.48 -12.70
CA MET A 36 20.34 -0.86 -11.34
C MET A 36 19.02 -1.63 -11.35
N PRO A 37 19.04 -2.96 -11.54
CA PRO A 37 17.83 -3.76 -11.52
C PRO A 37 17.12 -3.67 -10.16
N ILE A 38 15.84 -3.29 -10.19
CA ILE A 38 14.98 -3.23 -9.00
C ILE A 38 13.95 -4.35 -9.13
N ILE A 39 14.11 -5.42 -8.34
CA ILE A 39 13.25 -6.61 -8.39
C ILE A 39 12.63 -6.83 -7.01
N ARG A 40 11.29 -6.89 -6.97
CA ARG A 40 10.46 -7.05 -5.76
C ARG A 40 10.96 -6.20 -4.58
N TYR A 41 11.26 -4.94 -4.84
CA TYR A 41 11.77 -4.01 -3.85
C TYR A 41 10.62 -3.42 -3.03
N GLU A 42 10.72 -3.50 -1.71
CA GLU A 42 9.73 -2.94 -0.80
C GLU A 42 9.96 -1.44 -0.60
N LEU A 43 8.99 -0.61 -0.99
CA LEU A 43 9.10 0.85 -0.87
C LEU A 43 8.97 1.35 0.57
N GLY A 44 8.39 0.53 1.45
CA GLY A 44 8.06 0.89 2.83
C GLY A 44 6.78 1.72 2.96
N ASP A 45 6.01 1.86 1.88
CA ASP A 45 4.69 2.48 1.83
C ASP A 45 3.58 1.46 2.06
N LEU A 46 2.45 1.93 2.59
CA LEU A 46 1.19 1.20 2.70
C LEU A 46 0.18 1.79 1.72
N ALA A 47 -0.41 0.95 0.89
CA ALA A 47 -1.40 1.35 -0.10
C ALA A 47 -2.53 0.32 -0.22
N GLU A 48 -3.58 0.72 -0.92
CA GLU A 48 -4.79 -0.08 -1.12
C GLU A 48 -5.20 -0.04 -2.59
N TRP A 49 -5.56 -1.19 -3.16
CA TRP A 49 -6.13 -1.25 -4.51
C TRP A 49 -7.55 -0.69 -4.52
N GLY A 50 -7.86 0.03 -5.59
CA GLY A 50 -9.18 0.55 -5.90
C GLY A 50 -9.89 -0.22 -7.00
N PRO A 51 -11.15 0.14 -7.28
CA PRO A 51 -11.88 -0.40 -8.43
C PRO A 51 -11.26 0.09 -9.75
N PRO A 52 -11.56 -0.58 -10.88
CA PRO A 52 -11.19 -0.11 -12.21
C PRO A 52 -11.67 1.32 -12.47
N CYS A 53 -10.87 2.10 -13.20
CA CYS A 53 -11.22 3.47 -13.55
C CYS A 53 -12.08 3.51 -14.83
N ALA A 54 -13.04 4.43 -14.87
CA ALA A 54 -13.89 4.66 -16.05
C ALA A 54 -13.15 5.29 -17.24
N CYS A 55 -11.86 5.66 -17.09
CA CYS A 55 -11.07 6.30 -18.14
C CYS A 55 -10.67 5.38 -19.31
N GLY A 56 -11.02 4.10 -19.25
CA GLY A 56 -10.74 3.11 -20.32
C GLY A 56 -9.36 2.46 -20.23
N LEU A 57 -8.49 2.89 -19.31
CA LEU A 57 -7.25 2.17 -19.01
C LEU A 57 -7.54 0.93 -18.17
N THR A 58 -6.96 -0.20 -18.55
CA THR A 58 -7.10 -1.49 -17.85
C THR A 58 -6.10 -1.67 -16.71
N TRP A 59 -5.35 -0.63 -16.37
CA TRP A 59 -4.35 -0.66 -15.31
C TRP A 59 -5.00 -0.65 -13.93
N PRO A 60 -4.35 -1.30 -12.94
CA PRO A 60 -4.85 -1.29 -11.57
C PRO A 60 -4.80 0.13 -10.97
N VAL A 61 -5.75 0.44 -10.11
CA VAL A 61 -5.88 1.75 -9.46
C VAL A 61 -5.41 1.66 -8.02
N ILE A 62 -4.55 2.59 -7.57
CA ILE A 62 -4.28 2.77 -6.15
C ILE A 62 -5.33 3.73 -5.59
N ALA A 63 -6.22 3.25 -4.72
CA ALA A 63 -7.29 4.07 -4.16
C ALA A 63 -6.79 5.00 -3.05
N ALA A 64 -5.88 4.50 -2.20
CA ALA A 64 -5.39 5.24 -1.06
C ALA A 64 -3.93 4.91 -0.75
N LEU A 65 -3.17 5.95 -0.40
CA LEU A 65 -1.87 5.82 0.28
C LEU A 65 -2.11 5.99 1.77
N ARG A 66 -1.91 4.91 2.54
CA ARG A 66 -2.17 4.86 3.99
C ARG A 66 -0.98 5.32 4.83
N GLY A 67 0.17 5.61 4.21
CA GLY A 67 1.37 6.10 4.88
C GLY A 67 2.52 5.12 4.79
N ARG A 68 3.35 5.04 5.84
CA ARG A 68 4.58 4.23 5.87
C ARG A 68 4.45 3.09 6.86
N VAL A 69 5.03 1.93 6.52
CA VAL A 69 5.07 0.74 7.39
C VAL A 69 5.70 1.07 8.76
N ARG A 70 6.74 1.92 8.76
CA ARG A 70 7.44 2.32 10.00
C ARG A 70 6.62 3.21 10.94
N ARG A 71 5.49 3.76 10.50
CA ARG A 71 4.57 4.53 11.36
C ARG A 71 3.40 3.68 11.82
N ARG A 72 3.68 2.52 12.39
CA ARG A 72 2.67 1.62 12.96
C ARG A 72 2.92 1.48 14.45
N VAL A 73 1.90 1.70 15.26
CA VAL A 73 1.93 1.41 16.69
C VAL A 73 1.28 0.05 16.90
N ARG A 74 1.96 -0.83 17.65
CA ARG A 74 1.37 -2.08 18.11
C ARG A 74 0.63 -1.82 19.41
N LEU A 75 -0.65 -2.17 19.45
CA LEU A 75 -1.49 -2.04 20.62
C LEU A 75 -1.28 -3.25 21.57
N PRO A 76 -1.64 -3.13 22.85
CA PRO A 76 -1.49 -4.23 23.82
C PRO A 76 -2.25 -5.51 23.45
N ASP A 77 -3.33 -5.39 22.69
CA ASP A 77 -4.13 -6.51 22.15
C ASP A 77 -3.43 -7.25 20.98
N GLY A 78 -2.23 -6.82 20.60
CA GLY A 78 -1.45 -7.38 19.50
C GLY A 78 -1.78 -6.81 18.12
N SER A 79 -2.87 -6.03 18.01
CA SER A 79 -3.27 -5.36 16.78
C SER A 79 -2.32 -4.20 16.45
N SER A 80 -2.37 -3.70 15.21
CA SER A 80 -1.54 -2.58 14.78
C SER A 80 -2.37 -1.47 14.16
N ARG A 81 -2.00 -0.23 14.43
CA ARG A 81 -2.63 0.98 13.89
C ARG A 81 -1.57 1.82 13.21
N VAL A 82 -1.83 2.24 11.98
CA VAL A 82 -0.98 3.23 11.32
C VAL A 82 -1.19 4.56 12.03
N MET A 83 -0.13 5.15 12.54
CA MET A 83 -0.16 6.45 13.17
C MET A 83 -0.27 7.51 12.07
N PRO A 84 -1.44 8.13 11.86
CA PRO A 84 -1.54 9.18 10.87
C PRO A 84 -0.67 10.35 11.32
N PHE A 85 -0.15 11.12 10.37
CA PHE A 85 0.46 12.42 10.67
C PHE A 85 -0.43 13.19 11.64
N LEU A 86 0.18 13.75 12.68
CA LEU A 86 -0.41 14.56 13.75
C LEU A 86 -1.51 15.48 13.19
N GLY A 87 -2.78 15.03 13.19
CA GLY A 87 -3.88 15.79 12.57
C GLY A 87 -5.10 15.00 12.10
N ALA A 88 -4.96 13.76 11.61
CA ALA A 88 -6.13 13.00 11.14
C ALA A 88 -6.90 12.27 12.26
N GLY A 89 -6.29 12.12 13.44
CA GLY A 89 -6.80 11.30 14.55
C GLY A 89 -7.72 11.98 15.55
N LYS A 90 -8.25 13.19 15.29
CA LYS A 90 -9.20 13.81 16.23
C LYS A 90 -10.62 13.21 16.16
N ARG A 91 -10.93 12.38 15.16
CA ARG A 91 -12.28 11.82 14.96
C ARG A 91 -12.45 10.38 15.47
N ASP A 92 -11.37 9.61 15.54
CA ASP A 92 -11.46 8.17 15.84
C ASP A 92 -11.12 7.82 17.30
N ILE A 93 -10.61 8.79 18.08
CA ILE A 93 -10.28 8.64 19.51
C ILE A 93 -11.46 9.08 20.41
N MET A 94 -12.50 9.69 19.83
CA MET A 94 -13.67 10.18 20.56
C MET A 94 -14.97 9.71 19.90
N GLN A 95 -15.21 8.41 19.92
CA GLN A 95 -16.56 7.87 19.83
C GLN A 95 -16.70 6.79 20.93
N PRO A 96 -17.82 6.79 21.66
CA PRO A 96 -18.02 5.96 22.85
C PRO A 96 -17.99 4.46 22.55
#